data_AF-A0A833VDG1-F1
#
_entry.id   AF-A0A833VDG1-F1
#
_cell.length_a   1.000
_cell.length_b   1.000
_cell.length_c   1.000
_cell.angle_alpha   90.00
_cell.angle_beta   90.00
_cell.angle_gamma   90.00
#
_symmetry.space_group_name_H-M   'P 1'
#
loop_
_entity.id
_entity.type
_entity.pdbx_description
1 polymer ?
#
loop_
_entity_poly.entity_id
_entity_poly.type
_entity_poly.pdbx_seq_one_letter_code
_entity_poly.pdbx_strand_id
1 'polypeptide(L)'
;MMMKSGENEGICTGIKLVRGAYITRETRVASSLGVPSPIHGSILETHRCYNECASFLLEKVRDGSGAVVLATHNTKSRKLAAAKAEELGIRKGDTKLQFAQLMGMADGLSLGLRNAGFQVNKYLPFGPVDHVIPYLVRRAEENKGFLSTSVQDRQLNYQERTHTEAKPLKVAVLEWFKESGAE
;
A
#
# COMPACT_ATOMS: atom_id res chain seq x y z
N MET A 1 -1.12 4.97 -21.30
CA MET A 1 -0.27 5.98 -21.99
C MET A 1 1.17 5.94 -21.48
N MET A 2 1.43 6.15 -20.17
CA MET A 2 2.81 6.17 -19.63
C MET A 2 3.61 4.88 -19.88
N MET A 3 3.07 3.71 -19.49
CA MET A 3 3.75 2.42 -19.72
C MET A 3 4.06 2.17 -21.20
N LYS A 4 3.11 2.49 -22.08
CA LYS A 4 3.28 2.35 -23.55
C LYS A 4 4.37 3.28 -24.09
N SER A 5 4.46 4.50 -23.56
CA SER A 5 5.53 5.43 -23.93
C SER A 5 6.89 4.88 -23.51
N GLY A 6 7.01 4.34 -22.29
CA GLY A 6 8.25 3.72 -21.84
C GLY A 6 8.64 2.51 -22.71
N GLU A 7 7.68 1.65 -23.04
CA GLU A 7 7.88 0.49 -23.93
C GLU A 7 8.40 0.91 -25.32
N ASN A 8 7.80 1.95 -25.93
CA ASN A 8 8.23 2.46 -27.22
C ASN A 8 9.67 2.99 -27.22
N GLU A 9 10.11 3.54 -26.09
CA GLU A 9 11.46 4.10 -25.90
C GLU A 9 12.46 3.06 -25.34
N GLY A 10 12.03 1.82 -25.08
CA GLY A 10 12.87 0.80 -24.44
C GLY A 10 13.23 1.10 -22.97
N ILE A 11 12.45 1.95 -22.30
CA ILE A 11 12.68 2.39 -20.91
C ILE A 11 11.77 1.63 -19.94
N CYS A 12 12.37 1.02 -18.93
CA CYS A 12 11.64 0.42 -17.81
C CYS A 12 10.96 1.51 -16.97
N THR A 13 9.63 1.56 -16.97
CA THR A 13 8.88 2.62 -16.28
C THR A 13 8.55 2.22 -14.84
N GLY A 14 8.99 3.05 -13.88
CA GLY A 14 8.69 2.89 -12.46
C GLY A 14 7.45 3.67 -12.03
N ILE A 15 6.46 3.00 -11.42
CA ILE A 15 5.22 3.61 -10.95
C ILE A 15 5.02 3.38 -9.45
N LYS A 16 4.80 4.46 -8.70
CA LYS A 16 4.26 4.35 -7.33
C LYS A 16 2.75 4.52 -7.35
N LEU A 17 2.04 3.42 -7.15
CA LEU A 17 0.58 3.41 -7.14
C LEU A 17 0.05 3.76 -5.74
N VAL A 18 -0.82 4.76 -5.65
CA VAL A 18 -1.52 5.21 -4.43
C VAL A 18 -3.01 5.42 -4.75
N ARG A 19 -3.88 5.45 -3.72
CA ARG A 19 -5.29 5.85 -3.88
C ARG A 19 -5.48 7.37 -4.00
N GLY A 20 -4.59 8.15 -3.38
CA GLY A 20 -4.71 9.59 -3.25
C GLY A 20 -4.74 10.04 -1.78
N ALA A 21 -4.47 11.32 -1.55
CA ALA A 21 -4.36 11.91 -0.20
C ALA A 21 -5.08 13.27 -0.06
N TYR A 22 -5.90 13.64 -1.05
CA TYR A 22 -6.49 14.98 -1.17
C TYR A 22 -8.01 14.95 -1.38
N ILE A 23 -8.69 13.86 -1.01
CA ILE A 23 -10.12 13.64 -1.26
C ILE A 23 -11.00 14.84 -0.85
N THR A 24 -10.81 15.37 0.36
CA THR A 24 -11.57 16.51 0.87
C THR A 24 -11.27 17.79 0.09
N ARG A 25 -10.02 18.00 -0.29
CA ARG A 25 -9.59 19.18 -1.06
C ARG A 25 -10.16 19.14 -2.47
N GLU A 26 -10.00 18.03 -3.19
CA GLU A 26 -10.47 17.88 -4.57
C GLU A 26 -11.99 18.04 -4.66
N THR A 27 -12.75 17.42 -3.76
CA THR A 27 -14.22 17.59 -3.70
C THR A 27 -14.61 19.05 -3.44
N ARG A 28 -13.94 19.73 -2.52
CA ARG A 28 -14.21 21.15 -2.20
C ARG A 28 -13.92 22.05 -3.41
N VAL A 29 -12.79 21.83 -4.09
CA VAL A 29 -12.40 22.61 -5.26
C VAL A 29 -13.42 22.41 -6.39
N ALA A 30 -13.76 21.17 -6.72
CA ALA A 30 -14.75 20.87 -7.76
C ALA A 30 -16.11 21.52 -7.48
N SER A 31 -16.59 21.43 -6.23
CA SER A 31 -17.82 22.08 -5.80
C SER A 31 -17.76 23.60 -5.91
N SER A 32 -16.64 24.23 -5.53
CA SER A 32 -16.47 25.69 -5.62
C SER A 32 -16.44 26.21 -7.06
N LEU A 33 -16.01 25.37 -8.00
CA LEU A 33 -15.95 25.69 -9.42
C LEU A 33 -17.23 25.30 -10.17
N GLY A 34 -18.18 24.61 -9.52
CA GLY A 34 -19.38 24.09 -10.17
C GLY A 34 -19.10 23.00 -11.21
N VAL A 35 -17.96 22.31 -11.12
CA VAL A 35 -17.55 21.27 -12.07
C VAL A 35 -17.69 19.88 -11.45
N PRO A 36 -17.83 18.81 -12.27
CA PRO A 36 -17.79 17.45 -11.77
C PRO A 36 -16.50 17.14 -11.00
N SER A 37 -16.63 16.38 -9.91
CA SER A 37 -15.47 15.95 -9.12
C SER A 37 -14.56 15.04 -9.95
N PRO A 38 -13.22 15.26 -9.94
CA PRO A 38 -12.29 14.43 -10.72
C PRO A 38 -11.97 13.08 -10.05
N ILE A 39 -12.49 12.83 -8.85
CA ILE A 39 -12.26 11.61 -8.08
C ILE A 39 -13.50 10.71 -8.11
N HIS A 40 -13.31 9.41 -7.82
CA HIS A 40 -14.41 8.47 -7.73
C HIS A 40 -15.47 8.88 -6.69
N GLY A 41 -16.74 8.57 -6.99
CA GLY A 41 -17.87 8.91 -6.13
C GLY A 41 -17.91 8.11 -4.82
N SER A 42 -17.26 6.95 -4.78
CA SER A 42 -17.19 6.10 -3.59
C SER A 42 -15.80 5.52 -3.33
N ILE A 43 -15.59 5.14 -2.06
CA ILE A 43 -14.37 4.44 -1.63
C ILE A 43 -14.24 3.06 -2.29
N LEU A 44 -15.37 2.39 -2.56
CA LEU A 44 -15.41 1.08 -3.21
C LEU A 44 -14.91 1.16 -4.66
N GLU A 45 -15.34 2.18 -5.40
CA GLU A 45 -14.83 2.44 -6.75
C GLU A 45 -13.32 2.73 -6.74
N THR A 46 -12.86 3.53 -5.77
CA THR A 46 -11.42 3.77 -5.58
C THR A 46 -10.66 2.48 -5.27
N HIS A 47 -11.24 1.58 -4.47
CA HIS A 47 -10.63 0.27 -4.18
C HIS A 47 -10.57 -0.61 -5.43
N ARG A 48 -11.64 -0.67 -6.23
CA ARG A 48 -11.70 -1.41 -7.48
C ARG A 48 -10.65 -0.89 -8.46
N CYS A 49 -10.63 0.42 -8.72
CA CYS A 49 -9.67 1.06 -9.61
C CYS A 49 -8.22 0.79 -9.15
N TYR A 50 -7.91 0.95 -7.87
CA TYR A 50 -6.58 0.63 -7.34
C TYR A 50 -6.17 -0.83 -7.62
N ASN A 51 -7.07 -1.78 -7.37
CA ASN A 51 -6.78 -3.21 -7.56
C ASN A 51 -6.60 -3.57 -9.05
N GLU A 52 -7.42 -3.00 -9.93
CA GLU A 52 -7.29 -3.16 -11.39
C GLU A 52 -5.96 -2.59 -11.89
N CYS A 53 -5.60 -1.37 -11.47
CA CYS A 53 -4.31 -0.77 -11.78
C CYS A 53 -3.13 -1.59 -11.24
N ALA A 54 -3.25 -2.12 -10.01
CA ALA A 54 -2.22 -2.97 -9.42
C ALA A 54 -2.01 -4.25 -10.23
N SER A 55 -3.10 -4.94 -10.62
CA SER A 55 -3.04 -6.13 -11.47
C SER A 55 -2.36 -5.83 -12.80
N PHE A 56 -2.77 -4.75 -13.48
CA PHE A 56 -2.16 -4.32 -14.73
C PHE A 56 -0.66 -4.04 -14.58
N LEU A 57 -0.25 -3.32 -13.53
CA LEU A 57 1.16 -3.01 -13.31
C LEU A 57 1.98 -4.26 -12.96
N LEU A 58 1.41 -5.25 -12.27
CA LEU A 58 2.08 -6.52 -12.00
C LEU A 58 2.34 -7.33 -13.27
N GLU A 59 1.42 -7.30 -14.24
CA GLU A 59 1.66 -7.90 -15.56
C GLU A 59 2.84 -7.22 -16.27
N LYS A 60 2.95 -5.89 -16.17
CA LYS A 60 4.11 -5.15 -16.70
C LYS A 60 5.42 -5.44 -15.98
N VAL A 61 5.38 -5.73 -14.67
CA VAL A 61 6.55 -6.21 -13.94
C VAL A 61 6.99 -7.58 -14.46
N ARG A 62 6.04 -8.52 -14.61
CA ARG A 62 6.31 -9.87 -15.14
C ARG A 62 6.96 -9.78 -16.53
N ASP A 63 6.42 -8.94 -17.40
CA ASP A 63 6.92 -8.77 -18.78
C ASP A 63 8.25 -7.99 -18.84
N GLY A 64 8.72 -7.49 -17.70
CA GLY A 64 10.00 -6.81 -17.56
C GLY A 64 10.00 -5.33 -17.97
N SER A 65 8.90 -4.83 -18.56
CA SER A 65 8.75 -3.44 -19.04
C SER A 65 8.38 -2.44 -17.94
N GLY A 66 8.06 -2.90 -16.73
CA GLY A 66 7.69 -2.05 -15.61
C GLY A 66 8.34 -2.39 -14.28
N ALA A 67 8.31 -1.40 -13.39
CA ALA A 67 8.55 -1.55 -11.96
C ALA A 67 7.41 -0.86 -11.20
N VAL A 68 6.99 -1.42 -10.07
CA VAL A 68 5.87 -0.90 -9.28
C VAL A 68 6.17 -0.87 -7.79
N VAL A 69 5.77 0.24 -7.16
CA VAL A 69 5.63 0.39 -5.72
C VAL A 69 4.14 0.46 -5.39
N LEU A 70 3.59 -0.58 -4.77
CA LEU A 70 2.19 -0.67 -4.34
C LEU A 70 2.04 -0.05 -2.94
N ALA A 71 1.62 1.21 -2.88
CA ALA A 71 1.50 1.95 -1.63
C ALA A 71 0.07 1.92 -1.07
N THR A 72 -0.16 1.08 -0.06
CA THR A 72 -1.49 0.87 0.54
C THR A 72 -1.41 0.29 1.95
N HIS A 73 -2.28 0.78 2.85
CA HIS A 73 -2.53 0.17 4.17
C HIS A 73 -3.66 -0.87 4.14
N ASN A 74 -4.53 -0.83 3.12
CA ASN A 74 -5.66 -1.77 2.98
C ASN A 74 -5.19 -3.23 2.85
N THR A 75 -5.68 -4.09 3.73
CA THR A 75 -5.31 -5.52 3.79
C THR A 75 -5.78 -6.32 2.60
N LYS A 76 -7.02 -6.11 2.15
CA LYS A 76 -7.59 -6.82 1.00
C LYS A 76 -6.78 -6.55 -0.27
N SER A 77 -6.47 -5.29 -0.56
CA SER A 77 -5.66 -4.93 -1.73
C SER A 77 -4.26 -5.54 -1.71
N ARG A 78 -3.62 -5.66 -0.54
CA ARG A 78 -2.29 -6.27 -0.44
C ARG A 78 -2.33 -7.77 -0.63
N LYS A 79 -3.31 -8.46 -0.03
CA LYS A 79 -3.53 -9.90 -0.25
C LYS A 79 -3.78 -10.19 -1.73
N LEU A 80 -4.64 -9.41 -2.38
CA LEU A 80 -4.91 -9.53 -3.82
C LEU A 80 -3.65 -9.33 -4.66
N ALA A 81 -2.87 -8.28 -4.39
CA ALA A 81 -1.64 -8.01 -5.13
C ALA A 81 -0.55 -9.06 -4.90
N ALA A 82 -0.39 -9.56 -3.67
CA ALA A 82 0.55 -10.63 -3.36
C ALA A 82 0.16 -11.94 -4.07
N ALA A 83 -1.12 -12.33 -4.00
CA ALA A 83 -1.64 -13.50 -4.71
C ALA A 83 -1.43 -13.38 -6.23
N LYS A 84 -1.71 -12.21 -6.82
CA LYS A 84 -1.48 -11.97 -8.24
C LYS A 84 0.00 -12.04 -8.61
N ALA A 85 0.90 -11.52 -7.77
CA ALA A 85 2.33 -11.61 -8.01
C ALA A 85 2.83 -13.07 -7.99
N GLU A 86 2.31 -13.89 -7.06
CA GLU A 86 2.59 -15.33 -7.01
C GLU A 86 2.04 -16.06 -8.24
N GLU A 87 0.80 -15.77 -8.65
CA GLU A 87 0.17 -16.31 -9.87
C GLU A 87 0.99 -16.01 -11.13
N LEU A 88 1.52 -14.79 -11.24
CA LEU A 88 2.36 -14.37 -12.37
C LEU A 88 3.80 -14.89 -12.29
N GLY A 89 4.17 -15.60 -11.23
CA GLY A 89 5.52 -16.14 -11.05
C GLY A 89 6.59 -15.06 -10.78
N ILE A 90 6.21 -13.88 -10.28
CA ILE A 90 7.16 -12.83 -9.91
C ILE A 90 8.02 -13.34 -8.76
N ARG A 91 9.34 -13.32 -8.94
CA ARG A 91 10.27 -13.88 -7.95
C ARG A 91 10.17 -13.14 -6.62
N LYS A 92 10.22 -13.90 -5.53
CA LYS A 92 10.39 -13.34 -4.19
C LYS A 92 11.67 -12.51 -4.15
N GLY A 93 11.60 -11.34 -3.55
CA GLY A 93 12.70 -10.39 -3.47
C GLY A 93 12.97 -9.58 -4.75
N ASP A 94 12.17 -9.72 -5.81
CA ASP A 94 12.31 -8.91 -7.03
C ASP A 94 12.22 -7.41 -6.70
N THR A 95 13.27 -6.66 -7.07
CA THR A 95 13.36 -5.23 -6.77
C THR A 95 12.38 -4.38 -7.58
N LYS A 96 11.82 -4.92 -8.67
CA LYS A 96 10.80 -4.27 -9.49
C LYS A 96 9.40 -4.34 -8.89
N LEU A 97 9.16 -5.20 -7.89
CA LEU A 97 7.92 -5.24 -7.13
C LEU A 97 8.19 -4.90 -5.67
N GLN A 98 7.68 -3.76 -5.22
CA GLN A 98 7.79 -3.34 -3.83
C GLN A 98 6.42 -2.96 -3.28
N PHE A 99 6.18 -3.27 -2.02
CA PHE A 99 5.08 -2.72 -1.26
C PHE A 99 5.57 -1.51 -0.47
N ALA A 100 4.69 -0.53 -0.25
CA ALA A 100 5.03 0.61 0.57
C ALA A 100 3.90 0.97 1.53
N GLN A 101 4.30 1.46 2.69
CA GLN A 101 3.40 1.91 3.75
C GLN A 101 4.00 3.13 4.42
N LEU A 102 3.17 3.97 5.02
CA LEU A 102 3.63 5.04 5.89
C LEU A 102 4.24 4.47 7.18
N MET A 103 5.29 5.12 7.67
CA MET A 103 5.89 4.77 8.96
C MET A 103 4.87 4.96 10.10
N GLY A 104 4.82 4.03 11.04
CA GLY A 104 3.89 4.06 12.18
C GLY A 104 2.47 3.57 11.87
N MET A 105 2.25 2.96 10.70
CA MET A 105 0.97 2.40 10.29
C MET A 105 1.17 1.02 9.67
N ALA A 106 0.31 0.06 9.98
CA ALA A 106 0.26 -1.27 9.34
C ALA A 106 1.56 -2.08 9.51
N ASP A 107 2.16 -2.10 10.70
CA ASP A 107 3.44 -2.77 10.93
C ASP A 107 3.34 -4.30 10.85
N GLY A 108 2.36 -4.92 11.52
CA GLY A 108 2.15 -6.38 11.40
C GLY A 108 1.87 -6.81 9.95
N LEU A 109 1.24 -5.92 9.21
CA LEU A 109 0.95 -6.05 7.79
C LEU A 109 2.19 -5.92 6.90
N SER A 110 3.14 -5.05 7.25
CA SER A 110 4.48 -5.02 6.65
C SER A 110 5.23 -6.32 6.91
N LEU A 111 5.21 -6.80 8.16
CA LEU A 111 5.92 -8.02 8.55
C LEU A 111 5.40 -9.23 7.78
N GLY A 112 4.08 -9.38 7.64
CA GLY A 112 3.49 -10.46 6.84
C GLY A 112 4.01 -10.50 5.39
N LEU A 113 4.11 -9.34 4.73
CA LEU A 113 4.65 -9.26 3.37
C LEU A 113 6.15 -9.57 3.30
N ARG A 114 6.93 -9.10 4.28
CA ARG A 114 8.36 -9.44 4.39
C ARG A 114 8.56 -10.94 4.59
N ASN A 115 7.76 -11.57 5.46
CA ASN A 115 7.81 -13.01 5.71
C ASN A 115 7.39 -13.83 4.49
N ALA A 116 6.48 -13.31 3.66
CA ALA A 116 6.12 -13.91 2.38
C ALA A 116 7.25 -13.79 1.31
N GLY A 117 8.26 -12.96 1.56
CA GLY A 117 9.43 -12.75 0.68
C GLY A 117 9.34 -11.52 -0.21
N PHE A 118 8.39 -10.62 0.01
CA PHE A 118 8.26 -9.39 -0.77
C PHE A 118 9.12 -8.25 -0.21
N GLN A 119 9.50 -7.31 -1.08
CA GLN A 119 10.13 -6.05 -0.66
C GLN A 119 9.07 -5.12 -0.06
N VAL A 120 9.37 -4.53 1.10
CA VAL A 120 8.45 -3.61 1.79
C VAL A 120 9.24 -2.39 2.26
N ASN A 121 8.77 -1.21 1.90
CA ASN A 121 9.36 0.07 2.30
C ASN A 121 8.43 0.83 3.25
N LYS A 122 9.03 1.54 4.20
CA LYS A 122 8.33 2.51 5.04
C LYS A 122 8.65 3.93 4.59
N TYR A 123 7.61 4.69 4.26
CA TYR A 123 7.72 6.10 3.93
C TYR A 123 7.74 6.92 5.22
N LEU A 124 8.88 7.55 5.48
CA LEU A 124 9.12 8.39 6.65
C LEU A 124 9.23 9.85 6.21
N PRO A 125 8.29 10.73 6.59
CA PRO A 125 8.51 12.17 6.48
C PRO A 125 9.62 12.61 7.45
N PHE A 126 10.51 13.49 7.02
CA PHE A 126 11.55 14.07 7.88
C PHE A 126 11.72 15.56 7.58
N GLY A 127 12.00 16.36 8.60
CA GLY A 127 12.22 17.79 8.47
C GLY A 127 11.72 18.60 9.68
N PRO A 128 11.91 19.93 9.67
CA PRO A 128 11.37 20.83 10.68
C PRO A 128 9.85 20.70 10.80
N VAL A 129 9.32 20.90 12.02
CA VAL A 129 7.89 20.74 12.33
C VAL A 129 7.02 21.54 11.36
N ASP A 130 7.37 22.81 11.14
CA ASP A 130 6.60 23.73 10.29
C ASP A 130 6.47 23.23 8.84
N HIS A 131 7.47 22.49 8.34
CA HIS A 131 7.46 21.92 6.99
C HIS A 131 6.64 20.63 6.90
N VAL A 132 6.49 19.89 8.00
CA VAL A 132 5.74 18.62 8.01
C VAL A 132 4.28 18.77 8.43
N ILE A 133 3.85 19.92 8.94
CA ILE A 133 2.45 20.20 9.29
C ILE A 133 1.47 19.82 8.16
N PRO A 134 1.67 20.20 6.88
CA PRO A 134 0.74 19.82 5.82
C PRO A 134 0.61 18.31 5.62
N TYR A 135 1.71 17.56 5.85
CA TYR A 135 1.66 16.09 5.82
C TYR A 135 0.85 15.54 6.99
N LEU A 136 1.07 16.06 8.20
CA LEU A 136 0.37 15.62 9.42
C LEU A 136 -1.14 15.87 9.32
N VAL A 137 -1.56 17.01 8.76
CA VAL A 137 -2.98 17.30 8.53
C VAL A 137 -3.61 16.24 7.63
N ARG A 138 -2.96 15.86 6.51
CA ARG A 138 -3.46 14.80 5.63
C ARG A 138 -3.54 13.43 6.31
N ARG A 139 -2.61 13.14 7.23
CA ARG A 139 -2.66 11.90 8.03
C ARG A 139 -3.78 11.91 9.04
N ALA A 140 -4.00 13.05 9.70
CA ALA A 140 -5.14 13.21 10.59
C ALA A 140 -6.46 13.02 9.83
N GLU A 141 -6.59 13.60 8.63
CA GLU A 141 -7.77 13.42 7.77
C GLU A 141 -7.99 11.98 7.33
N GLU A 142 -6.95 11.27 6.89
CA GLU A 142 -7.03 9.84 6.53
C GLU A 142 -7.45 8.98 7.73
N ASN A 143 -6.88 9.25 8.90
CA ASN A 143 -7.08 8.45 10.10
C ASN A 143 -8.37 8.80 10.87
N LYS A 144 -9.12 9.84 10.48
CA LYS A 144 -10.40 10.19 11.11
C LYS A 144 -11.40 9.03 11.15
N GLY A 145 -11.29 8.06 10.24
CA GLY A 145 -12.09 6.83 10.24
C GLY A 145 -11.34 5.54 10.61
N PHE A 146 -10.04 5.60 10.93
CA PHE A 146 -9.13 4.44 11.00
C PHE A 146 -8.68 4.07 12.43
N LEU A 147 -9.31 4.66 13.46
CA LEU A 147 -8.92 4.47 14.86
C LEU A 147 -8.97 3.00 15.32
N SER A 148 -9.75 2.13 14.68
CA SER A 148 -9.86 0.71 15.05
C SER A 148 -8.60 -0.12 14.70
N THR A 149 -7.96 0.11 13.55
CA THR A 149 -6.78 -0.68 13.14
C THR A 149 -5.53 -0.34 13.96
N SER A 150 -5.45 0.88 14.49
CA SER A 150 -4.33 1.36 15.30
C SER A 150 -4.16 0.59 16.63
N VAL A 151 -5.25 0.09 17.21
CA VAL A 151 -5.23 -0.68 18.46
C VAL A 151 -4.64 -2.07 18.24
N GLN A 152 -5.02 -2.73 17.14
CA GLN A 152 -4.55 -4.07 16.78
C GLN A 152 -3.07 -4.07 16.38
N ASP A 153 -2.64 -3.10 15.57
CA ASP A 153 -1.22 -2.91 15.24
C ASP A 153 -0.37 -2.65 16.50
N ARG A 154 -0.90 -1.87 17.47
CA ARG A 154 -0.21 -1.61 18.74
C ARG A 154 -0.04 -2.89 19.58
N GLN A 155 -1.03 -3.78 19.58
CA GLN A 155 -0.96 -5.06 20.29
C GLN A 155 0.08 -6.01 19.67
N LEU A 156 0.11 -6.11 18.34
CA LEU A 156 1.11 -6.92 17.62
C LEU A 156 2.53 -6.38 17.86
N ASN A 157 2.72 -5.06 17.79
CA ASN A 157 3.99 -4.40 18.09
C ASN A 157 4.44 -4.63 19.55
N TYR A 158 3.50 -4.69 20.49
CA TYR A 158 3.80 -5.01 21.88
C TYR A 158 4.26 -6.48 22.02
N GLN A 159 3.54 -7.41 21.41
CA GLN A 159 3.87 -8.84 21.42
C GLN A 159 5.26 -9.11 20.82
N GLU A 160 5.62 -8.41 19.73
CA GLU A 160 6.96 -8.50 19.12
C GLU A 160 8.07 -8.03 20.06
N ARG A 161 7.86 -6.92 20.78
CA ARG A 161 8.85 -6.39 21.75
C ARG A 161 9.03 -7.31 22.95
N THR A 162 8.01 -8.06 23.33
CA THR A 162 8.05 -8.97 24.48
C THR A 162 8.54 -10.39 24.13
N HIS A 163 8.43 -10.82 22.86
CA HIS A 163 8.87 -12.15 22.41
C HIS A 163 10.20 -12.09 21.65
N THR A 164 11.29 -11.75 22.34
CA THR A 164 12.65 -11.93 21.80
C THR A 164 13.25 -13.32 22.15
N GLU A 165 12.62 -14.13 23.02
CA GLU A 165 13.24 -15.39 23.50
C GLU A 165 12.42 -16.70 23.45
N ALA A 166 11.19 -16.76 22.93
CA ALA A 166 10.50 -18.07 22.86
C ALA A 166 9.50 -18.21 21.70
N LYS A 167 9.69 -19.28 20.92
CA LYS A 167 9.02 -19.75 19.68
C LYS A 167 9.17 -18.87 18.43
N PRO A 168 9.56 -19.43 17.27
CA PRO A 168 9.70 -18.65 16.05
C PRO A 168 8.32 -18.21 15.52
N LEU A 169 8.01 -16.93 15.72
CA LEU A 169 6.84 -16.19 15.21
C LEU A 169 6.59 -16.33 13.69
N LYS A 170 7.55 -16.87 12.93
CA LYS A 170 7.40 -17.21 11.50
C LYS A 170 6.15 -18.04 11.25
N VAL A 171 5.83 -18.99 12.14
CA VAL A 171 4.68 -19.90 11.97
C VAL A 171 3.36 -19.19 12.28
N ALA A 172 3.26 -18.49 13.41
CA ALA A 172 2.03 -17.82 13.85
C ALA A 172 1.60 -16.65 12.95
N VAL A 173 2.53 -15.88 12.38
CA VAL A 173 2.20 -14.78 11.45
C VAL A 173 1.79 -15.30 10.08
N LEU A 174 2.38 -16.41 9.61
CA LEU A 174 1.97 -17.09 8.37
C LEU A 174 0.59 -17.74 8.53
N GLU A 175 0.32 -18.38 9.66
CA GLU A 175 -0.98 -18.93 10.02
C GLU A 175 -2.02 -17.81 10.11
N TRP A 176 -1.76 -16.73 10.84
CA TRP A 176 -2.66 -15.57 10.89
C TRP A 176 -2.90 -14.94 9.51
N PHE A 177 -1.88 -14.83 8.64
CA PHE A 177 -2.06 -14.30 7.28
C PHE A 177 -2.99 -15.19 6.43
N LYS A 178 -2.91 -16.51 6.62
CA LYS A 178 -3.79 -17.51 5.99
C LYS A 178 -5.19 -17.55 6.62
N GLU A 179 -5.29 -17.42 7.93
CA GLU A 179 -6.52 -17.55 8.74
C GLU A 179 -7.36 -16.28 8.79
N SER A 180 -6.77 -15.09 8.62
CA SER A 180 -7.51 -13.82 8.56
C SER A 180 -8.28 -13.62 7.24
N GLY A 181 -8.83 -14.69 6.69
CA GLY A 181 -10.07 -14.65 5.93
C GLY A 181 -11.20 -14.28 6.87
N ALA A 182 -11.34 -12.99 7.13
CA ALA A 182 -12.54 -12.41 7.71
C ALA A 182 -13.13 -11.48 6.65
N GLU A 183 -14.42 -11.70 6.41
CA GLU A 183 -15.34 -11.10 5.42
C GLU A 183 -15.08 -9.61 5.08
#